data_AF-H0VEY9-F1
#
_entry.id   AF-H0VEY9-F1
#
_cell.length_a   1.000
_cell.length_b   1.000
_cell.length_c   1.000
_cell.angle_alpha   90.00
_cell.angle_beta   90.00
_cell.angle_gamma   90.00
#
_symmetry.space_group_name_H-M   'P 1'
#
loop_
_entity.id
_entity.type
_entity.pdbx_description
1 polymer ?
#
loop_
_entity_poly.entity_id
_entity_poly.type
_entity_poly.pdbx_seq_one_letter_code
_entity_poly.pdbx_strand_id
1 'polypeptide(L)'
;MYKVDLSSDLKEVAAIEARRNREKERHCRFFNVQNRVMGMLSGQLHLAMDMQAAQMARLEESCRVAMMSARANVNKAQAAKLAEQQHCEHQRQQEANLTDIQKQISSNLLTENPQDAQHRVLPYCWKGMTPQQQDDIRKAQEAQCREKEAQRQAEQALDNKWASQTVCLAQAALELEEQERELCAEFQRGLGSFNHQLAKDQQAQQNYLNSVIYTNQPTAQYYLQFNTSSR
;
A
#
# COMPACT_ATOMS: atom_id res chain seq x y z
N MET A 1 -76.14 109.82 -103.70
CA MET A 1 -74.70 110.07 -103.45
C MET A 1 -74.28 109.12 -102.34
N TYR A 2 -73.37 108.15 -102.44
CA TYR A 2 -72.40 107.70 -103.45
C TYR A 2 -72.30 106.16 -103.34
N LYS A 3 -72.11 105.44 -104.46
CA LYS A 3 -71.80 104.00 -104.53
C LYS A 3 -70.29 103.77 -104.36
N VAL A 4 -69.88 102.67 -103.72
CA VAL A 4 -68.60 101.97 -103.99
C VAL A 4 -68.74 100.47 -103.72
N ASP A 5 -68.44 99.65 -104.73
CA ASP A 5 -68.37 98.18 -104.76
C ASP A 5 -67.04 97.65 -104.18
N LEU A 6 -66.98 96.47 -103.52
CA LEU A 6 -65.74 95.72 -103.29
C LEU A 6 -65.95 94.20 -103.18
N SER A 7 -66.04 93.56 -104.35
CA SER A 7 -65.95 92.10 -104.57
C SER A 7 -64.51 91.54 -104.43
N SER A 8 -63.59 92.27 -103.78
CA SER A 8 -62.15 91.97 -103.75
C SER A 8 -61.65 91.27 -102.47
N ASP A 9 -62.43 91.28 -101.38
CA ASP A 9 -61.95 90.78 -100.08
C ASP A 9 -61.86 89.24 -99.97
N LEU A 10 -62.68 88.48 -100.70
CA LEU A 10 -62.72 87.01 -100.55
C LEU A 10 -61.51 86.28 -101.16
N LYS A 11 -60.86 86.83 -102.20
CA LYS A 11 -59.69 86.22 -102.84
C LYS A 11 -58.39 86.47 -102.07
N GLU A 12 -58.26 87.63 -101.43
CA GLU A 12 -57.10 87.93 -100.58
C GLU A 12 -57.11 87.08 -99.31
N VAL A 13 -58.28 86.87 -98.69
CA VAL A 13 -58.43 86.00 -97.52
C VAL A 13 -58.04 84.55 -97.84
N ALA A 14 -58.44 84.02 -99.01
CA ALA A 14 -58.05 82.67 -99.45
C ALA A 14 -56.54 82.53 -99.73
N ALA A 15 -55.89 83.56 -100.30
CA ALA A 15 -54.45 83.57 -100.53
C ALA A 15 -53.64 83.65 -99.22
N ILE A 16 -54.13 84.41 -98.24
CA ILE A 16 -53.56 84.50 -96.90
C ILE A 16 -53.71 83.16 -96.16
N GLU A 17 -54.86 82.50 -96.25
CA GLU A 17 -55.06 81.17 -95.69
C GLU A 17 -54.18 80.11 -96.36
N ALA A 18 -54.02 80.14 -97.68
CA ALA A 18 -53.12 79.22 -98.39
C ALA A 18 -51.65 79.41 -97.99
N ARG A 19 -51.21 80.65 -97.78
CA ARG A 19 -49.86 80.96 -97.27
C ARG A 19 -49.69 80.48 -95.83
N ARG A 20 -50.69 80.71 -94.97
CA ARG A 20 -50.74 80.24 -93.59
C ARG A 20 -50.74 78.71 -93.50
N ASN A 21 -51.42 78.01 -94.40
CA ASN A 21 -51.42 76.55 -94.47
C ASN A 21 -50.07 76.01 -94.96
N ARG A 22 -49.43 76.64 -95.94
CA ARG A 22 -48.06 76.27 -96.36
C ARG A 22 -47.03 76.51 -95.25
N GLU A 23 -47.18 77.57 -94.46
CA GLU A 23 -46.34 77.82 -93.28
C GLU A 23 -46.60 76.79 -92.17
N LYS A 24 -47.86 76.44 -91.89
CA LYS A 24 -48.21 75.35 -90.96
C LYS A 24 -47.62 74.02 -91.40
N GLU A 25 -47.70 73.65 -92.68
CA GLU A 25 -47.10 72.42 -93.20
C GLU A 25 -45.56 72.43 -93.05
N ARG A 26 -44.90 73.56 -93.32
CA ARG A 26 -43.45 73.71 -93.06
C ARG A 26 -43.13 73.58 -91.57
N HIS A 27 -43.91 74.21 -90.70
CA HIS A 27 -43.77 74.11 -89.25
C HIS A 27 -43.97 72.67 -88.76
N CYS A 28 -45.01 71.98 -89.24
CA CYS A 28 -45.26 70.57 -88.93
C CYS A 28 -44.12 69.67 -89.40
N ARG A 29 -43.54 69.90 -90.58
CA ARG A 29 -42.37 69.13 -91.06
C ARG A 29 -41.13 69.37 -90.22
N PHE A 30 -40.82 70.63 -89.90
CA PHE A 30 -39.66 70.98 -89.08
C PHE A 30 -39.80 70.45 -87.65
N PHE A 31 -40.98 70.62 -87.04
CA PHE A 31 -41.32 70.11 -85.71
C PHE A 31 -41.27 68.58 -85.65
N ASN A 32 -41.77 67.87 -86.68
CA ASN A 32 -41.67 66.40 -86.75
C ASN A 32 -40.21 65.92 -86.82
N VAL A 33 -39.34 66.59 -87.57
CA VAL A 33 -37.91 66.25 -87.64
C VAL A 33 -37.21 66.55 -86.31
N GLN A 34 -37.46 67.72 -85.70
CA GLN A 34 -36.90 68.07 -84.41
C GLN A 34 -37.34 67.11 -83.29
N ASN A 35 -38.62 66.75 -83.22
CA ASN A 35 -39.12 65.77 -82.25
C ASN A 35 -38.50 64.39 -82.45
N ARG A 36 -38.26 63.98 -83.70
CA ARG A 36 -37.60 62.71 -84.00
C ARG A 36 -36.13 62.72 -83.55
N VAL A 37 -35.41 63.80 -83.80
CA VAL A 37 -34.01 63.96 -83.35
C VAL A 37 -33.93 64.04 -81.83
N MET A 38 -34.80 64.82 -81.18
CA MET A 38 -34.90 64.90 -79.72
C MET A 38 -35.26 63.56 -79.08
N GLY A 39 -36.21 62.81 -79.65
CA GLY A 39 -36.57 61.47 -79.19
C GLY A 39 -35.42 60.47 -79.36
N MET A 40 -34.66 60.55 -80.45
CA MET A 40 -33.47 59.73 -80.67
C MET A 40 -32.36 60.05 -79.67
N LEU A 41 -32.06 61.33 -79.44
CA LEU A 41 -31.06 61.77 -78.46
C LEU A 41 -31.47 61.40 -77.02
N SER A 42 -32.76 61.57 -76.69
CA SER A 42 -33.31 61.15 -75.41
C SER A 42 -33.21 59.63 -75.23
N GLY A 43 -33.53 58.85 -76.25
CA GLY A 43 -33.37 57.39 -76.23
C GLY A 43 -31.91 56.95 -76.08
N GLN A 44 -30.96 57.62 -76.75
CA GLN A 44 -29.53 57.37 -76.57
C GLN A 44 -29.05 57.72 -75.16
N LEU A 45 -29.54 58.82 -74.57
CA LEU A 45 -29.21 59.21 -73.20
C LEU A 45 -29.74 58.19 -72.17
N HIS A 46 -31.00 57.75 -72.31
CA HIS A 46 -31.57 56.72 -71.43
C HIS A 46 -30.81 55.40 -71.57
N LEU A 47 -30.48 54.98 -72.79
CA LEU A 47 -29.68 53.77 -73.01
C LEU A 47 -28.28 53.89 -72.38
N ALA A 48 -27.63 55.05 -72.48
CA ALA A 48 -26.33 55.29 -71.84
C ALA A 48 -26.44 55.27 -70.30
N MET A 49 -27.50 55.85 -69.73
CA MET A 49 -27.77 55.79 -68.29
C MET A 49 -28.04 54.35 -67.83
N ASP A 50 -28.83 53.58 -68.57
CA ASP A 50 -29.11 52.17 -68.28
C ASP A 50 -27.84 51.31 -68.36
N MET A 51 -26.98 51.56 -69.35
CA MET A 51 -25.67 50.90 -69.47
C MET A 51 -24.76 51.23 -68.27
N GLN A 52 -24.71 52.50 -67.85
CA GLN A 52 -23.93 52.92 -66.70
C GLN A 52 -24.49 52.31 -65.40
N ALA A 53 -25.81 52.30 -65.21
CA ALA A 53 -26.46 51.66 -64.06
C ALA A 53 -26.18 50.16 -64.01
N ALA A 54 -26.27 49.46 -65.15
CA ALA A 54 -25.94 48.04 -65.24
C ALA A 54 -24.46 47.76 -64.93
N GLN A 55 -23.54 48.62 -65.36
CA GLN A 55 -22.12 48.50 -65.03
C GLN A 55 -21.88 48.70 -63.53
N MET A 56 -22.50 49.72 -62.92
CA MET A 56 -22.39 49.98 -61.48
C MET A 56 -22.94 48.81 -60.66
N ALA A 57 -24.11 48.28 -61.00
CA ALA A 57 -24.69 47.12 -60.33
C ALA A 57 -23.79 45.86 -60.43
N ARG A 58 -23.14 45.63 -61.58
CA ARG A 58 -22.18 44.53 -61.74
C ARG A 58 -20.95 44.69 -60.85
N LEU A 59 -20.42 45.92 -60.72
CA LEU A 59 -19.27 46.20 -59.86
C LEU A 59 -19.62 46.05 -58.38
N GLU A 60 -20.80 46.53 -57.97
CA GLU A 60 -21.31 46.36 -56.60
C GLU A 60 -21.49 44.89 -56.24
N GLU A 61 -22.09 44.10 -57.14
CA GLU A 61 -22.28 42.66 -56.94
C GLU A 61 -20.92 41.93 -56.87
N SER A 62 -19.98 42.27 -57.75
CA SER A 62 -18.62 41.73 -57.72
C SER A 62 -17.92 42.05 -56.38
N CYS A 63 -18.03 43.29 -55.91
CA CYS A 63 -17.47 43.71 -54.62
C CYS A 63 -18.14 42.97 -53.45
N ARG A 64 -19.47 42.82 -53.49
CA ARG A 64 -20.24 42.08 -52.48
C ARG A 64 -19.81 40.63 -52.41
N VAL A 65 -19.70 39.95 -53.55
CA VAL A 65 -19.22 38.56 -53.63
C VAL A 65 -17.78 38.45 -53.14
N ALA A 66 -16.89 39.37 -53.51
CA ALA A 66 -15.51 39.39 -53.04
C ALA A 66 -15.43 39.57 -51.52
N MET A 67 -16.21 40.50 -50.94
CA MET A 67 -16.29 40.70 -49.49
C MET A 67 -16.86 39.47 -48.77
N MET A 68 -17.89 38.84 -49.31
CA MET A 68 -18.47 37.60 -48.74
C MET A 68 -17.47 36.46 -48.78
N SER A 69 -16.74 36.29 -49.89
CA SER A 69 -15.67 35.29 -50.03
C SER A 69 -14.55 35.54 -49.03
N ALA A 70 -14.08 36.79 -48.91
CA ALA A 70 -13.05 37.16 -47.94
C ALA A 70 -13.49 36.87 -46.49
N ARG A 71 -14.73 37.24 -46.11
CA ARG A 71 -15.30 36.92 -44.79
C ARG A 71 -15.41 35.41 -44.56
N ALA A 72 -15.87 34.66 -45.56
CA ALA A 72 -15.95 33.20 -45.46
C ALA A 72 -14.57 32.57 -45.24
N ASN A 73 -13.54 33.07 -45.92
CA ASN A 73 -12.16 32.59 -45.75
C ASN A 73 -11.61 32.92 -44.36
N VAL A 74 -11.86 34.13 -43.84
CA VAL A 74 -11.47 34.51 -42.47
C VAL A 74 -12.20 33.64 -41.44
N ASN A 75 -13.51 33.43 -41.60
CA ASN A 75 -14.29 32.58 -40.70
C ASN A 75 -13.78 31.13 -40.71
N LYS A 76 -13.43 30.59 -41.89
CA LYS A 76 -12.82 29.26 -42.02
C LYS A 76 -11.47 29.19 -41.31
N ALA A 77 -10.59 30.17 -41.53
CA ALA A 77 -9.28 30.21 -40.88
C ALA A 77 -9.40 30.33 -39.35
N GLN A 78 -10.35 31.14 -38.86
CA GLN A 78 -10.63 31.26 -37.43
C GLN A 78 -11.19 29.97 -36.84
N ALA A 79 -12.10 29.29 -37.53
CA ALA A 79 -12.62 28.00 -37.10
C ALA A 79 -11.53 26.93 -37.03
N ALA A 80 -10.63 26.89 -38.02
CA ALA A 80 -9.47 25.99 -38.02
C ALA A 80 -8.54 26.26 -36.83
N LYS A 81 -8.19 27.55 -36.59
CA LYS A 81 -7.34 27.94 -35.45
C LYS A 81 -7.95 27.54 -34.10
N LEU A 82 -9.27 27.74 -33.93
CA LEU A 82 -9.96 27.36 -32.70
C LEU A 82 -9.99 25.84 -32.52
N ALA A 83 -10.21 25.08 -33.59
CA ALA A 83 -10.17 23.62 -33.53
C ALA A 83 -8.77 23.11 -33.14
N GLU A 84 -7.71 23.65 -33.73
CA GLU A 84 -6.32 23.33 -33.36
C GLU A 84 -6.03 23.66 -31.89
N GLN A 85 -6.47 24.83 -31.41
CA GLN A 85 -6.32 25.22 -30.00
C GLN A 85 -7.01 24.23 -29.07
N GLN A 86 -8.26 23.86 -29.37
CA GLN A 86 -9.00 22.87 -28.59
C GLN A 86 -8.32 21.50 -28.60
N HIS A 87 -7.78 21.06 -29.75
CA HIS A 87 -7.03 19.82 -29.84
C HIS A 87 -5.76 19.84 -28.98
N CYS A 88 -4.97 20.92 -29.07
CA CYS A 88 -3.76 21.09 -28.25
C CYS A 88 -4.07 21.21 -26.75
N GLU A 89 -5.16 21.87 -26.37
CA GLU A 89 -5.64 21.94 -24.99
C GLU A 89 -6.08 20.56 -24.48
N HIS A 90 -6.81 19.81 -25.30
CA HIS A 90 -7.23 18.46 -24.97
C HIS A 90 -6.04 17.52 -24.75
N GLN A 91 -5.03 17.57 -25.64
CA GLN A 91 -3.80 16.79 -25.49
C GLN A 91 -3.05 17.16 -24.20
N ARG A 92 -2.87 18.45 -23.92
CA ARG A 92 -2.24 18.90 -22.66
C ARG A 92 -3.01 18.43 -21.44
N GLN A 93 -4.34 18.45 -21.48
CA GLN A 93 -5.16 17.95 -20.36
C GLN A 93 -4.99 16.43 -20.19
N GLN A 94 -4.94 15.66 -21.28
CA GLN A 94 -4.70 14.23 -21.21
C GLN A 94 -3.32 13.92 -20.62
N GLU A 95 -2.28 14.62 -21.06
CA GLU A 95 -0.93 14.48 -20.51
C GLU A 95 -0.88 14.81 -19.02
N ALA A 96 -1.49 15.93 -18.61
CA ALA A 96 -1.59 16.32 -17.20
C ALA A 96 -2.30 15.23 -16.39
N ASN A 97 -3.46 14.75 -16.86
CA ASN A 97 -4.23 13.68 -16.21
C ASN A 97 -3.39 12.40 -16.06
N LEU A 98 -2.64 12.00 -17.09
CA LEU A 98 -1.77 10.82 -17.04
C LEU A 98 -0.66 11.00 -16.01
N THR A 99 -0.01 12.16 -15.99
CA THR A 99 1.06 12.43 -15.01
C THR A 99 0.52 12.43 -13.58
N ASP A 100 -0.70 12.93 -13.35
CA ASP A 100 -1.30 12.94 -12.03
C ASP A 100 -1.72 11.54 -11.57
N ILE A 101 -2.26 10.71 -12.48
CA ILE A 101 -2.52 9.30 -12.21
C ILE A 101 -1.20 8.58 -11.85
N GLN A 102 -0.14 8.78 -12.63
CA GLN A 102 1.16 8.16 -12.36
C GLN A 102 1.74 8.59 -11.00
N LYS A 103 1.64 9.88 -10.65
CA LYS A 103 2.06 10.39 -9.35
C LYS A 103 1.26 9.76 -8.22
N GLN A 104 -0.06 9.63 -8.37
CA GLN A 104 -0.90 9.00 -7.34
C GLN A 104 -0.53 7.53 -7.16
N ILE A 105 -0.39 6.76 -8.24
CA ILE A 105 0.00 5.35 -8.20
C ILE A 105 1.38 5.17 -7.56
N SER A 106 2.33 6.07 -7.87
CA SER A 106 3.69 6.02 -7.33
C SER A 106 3.80 6.61 -5.92
N SER A 107 2.75 7.27 -5.42
CA SER A 107 2.74 7.93 -4.13
C SER A 107 2.80 6.90 -3.00
N ASN A 108 3.51 7.25 -1.92
CA ASN A 108 3.69 6.41 -0.73
C ASN A 108 2.38 5.90 -0.12
N LEU A 109 1.25 6.60 -0.37
CA LEU A 109 -0.07 6.15 0.05
C LEU A 109 -0.50 4.86 -0.64
N LEU A 110 -0.28 4.74 -1.96
CA LEU A 110 -0.72 3.58 -2.76
C LEU A 110 0.35 2.50 -2.88
N THR A 111 1.63 2.87 -2.99
CA THR A 111 2.75 1.90 -3.06
C THR A 111 3.13 1.32 -1.70
N GLU A 112 2.60 1.89 -0.63
CA GLU A 112 2.89 1.51 0.75
C GLU A 112 4.38 1.42 1.10
N ASN A 113 5.25 2.20 0.45
CA ASN A 113 6.69 2.09 0.57
C ASN A 113 7.16 2.06 2.04
N PRO A 114 7.88 1.01 2.49
CA PRO A 114 8.34 0.87 3.87
C PRO A 114 9.56 1.76 4.20
N GLN A 115 10.13 2.48 3.23
CA GLN A 115 11.29 3.33 3.44
C GLN A 115 10.93 4.68 4.06
N ASP A 116 10.94 4.75 5.39
CA ASP A 116 11.17 6.01 6.14
C ASP A 116 11.76 5.74 7.54
N ALA A 117 12.22 4.52 7.81
CA ALA A 117 12.75 4.16 9.11
C ALA A 117 14.28 4.25 9.13
N GLN A 118 14.81 5.42 9.50
CA GLN A 118 16.09 5.46 10.21
C GLN A 118 15.94 4.72 11.57
N HIS A 119 16.97 4.73 12.43
CA HIS A 119 17.02 4.02 13.72
C HIS A 119 15.76 4.14 14.62
N ARG A 120 14.85 5.09 14.36
CA ARG A 120 13.53 5.20 14.98
C ARG A 120 12.43 5.29 13.92
N VAL A 121 11.44 4.39 14.01
CA VAL A 121 10.23 4.44 13.19
C VAL A 121 9.22 5.39 13.83
N LEU A 122 8.53 6.18 13.01
CA LEU A 122 7.42 7.02 13.45
C LEU A 122 6.20 6.13 13.81
N PRO A 123 5.54 6.33 14.96
CA PRO A 123 4.44 5.45 15.42
C PRO A 123 3.31 5.27 14.40
N TYR A 124 2.95 6.33 13.68
CA TYR A 124 1.87 6.31 12.70
C TYR A 124 2.27 5.76 11.32
N CYS A 125 3.58 5.56 11.08
CA CYS A 125 4.10 4.95 9.84
C CYS A 125 4.47 3.48 10.03
N TRP A 126 4.16 2.88 11.19
CA TRP A 126 4.49 1.49 11.45
C TRP A 126 3.54 0.55 10.68
N LYS A 127 4.11 -0.22 9.75
CA LYS A 127 3.38 -1.21 8.93
C LYS A 127 3.75 -2.67 9.24
N GLY A 128 4.48 -2.89 10.34
CA GLY A 128 4.99 -4.20 10.73
C GLY A 128 6.50 -4.37 10.49
N MET A 129 7.02 -5.52 10.92
CA MET A 129 8.44 -5.87 10.78
C MET A 129 8.78 -6.24 9.35
N THR A 130 10.03 -5.96 8.94
CA THR A 130 10.51 -6.39 7.62
C THR A 130 10.63 -7.92 7.56
N PRO A 131 10.48 -8.54 6.37
CA PRO A 131 10.67 -9.99 6.23
C PRO A 131 12.01 -10.48 6.76
N GLN A 132 13.07 -9.68 6.54
CA GLN A 132 14.42 -9.96 7.06
C GLN A 132 14.46 -9.99 8.60
N GLN A 133 13.82 -9.03 9.28
CA GLN A 133 13.72 -9.04 10.74
C GLN A 133 12.96 -10.28 11.25
N GLN A 134 11.88 -10.68 10.57
CA GLN A 134 11.13 -11.88 10.93
C GLN A 134 11.96 -13.16 10.74
N ASP A 135 12.75 -13.24 9.67
CA ASP A 135 13.67 -14.35 9.43
C ASP A 135 14.75 -14.44 10.52
N ASP A 136 15.31 -13.31 10.93
CA ASP A 136 16.31 -13.28 11.99
C ASP A 136 15.72 -13.70 13.33
N ILE A 137 14.48 -13.29 13.63
CA ILE A 137 13.74 -13.78 14.81
C ILE A 137 13.54 -15.29 14.75
N ARG A 138 13.11 -15.84 13.60
CA ARG A 138 12.93 -17.28 13.42
C ARG A 138 14.24 -18.04 13.64
N LYS A 139 15.34 -17.59 13.05
CA LYS A 139 16.67 -18.19 13.24
C LYS A 139 17.10 -18.16 14.71
N ALA A 140 16.86 -17.05 15.40
CA ALA A 140 17.18 -16.93 16.82
C ALA A 140 16.34 -17.91 17.67
N GLN A 141 15.05 -18.05 17.37
CA GLN A 141 14.17 -19.01 18.04
C GLN A 141 14.63 -20.45 17.82
N GLU A 142 14.99 -20.82 16.59
CA GLU A 142 15.54 -22.14 16.29
C GLU A 142 16.83 -22.41 17.07
N ALA A 143 17.72 -21.41 17.18
CA ALA A 143 18.94 -21.51 17.98
C ALA A 143 18.63 -21.75 19.46
N GLN A 144 17.68 -20.99 20.03
CA GLN A 144 17.24 -21.13 21.41
C GLN A 144 16.63 -22.51 21.70
N CYS A 145 15.84 -23.06 20.77
CA CYS A 145 15.30 -24.40 20.90
C CYS A 145 16.41 -25.46 20.95
N ARG A 146 17.39 -25.36 20.04
CA ARG A 146 18.54 -26.27 20.01
C ARG A 146 19.39 -26.18 21.27
N GLU A 147 19.63 -24.96 21.77
CA GLU A 147 20.38 -24.73 23.00
C GLU A 147 19.67 -25.35 24.22
N LYS A 148 18.36 -25.12 24.36
CA LYS A 148 17.57 -25.73 25.45
C LYS A 148 17.50 -27.26 25.37
N GLU A 149 17.49 -27.83 24.16
CA GLU A 149 17.55 -29.28 23.99
C GLU A 149 18.92 -29.83 24.42
N ALA A 150 20.01 -29.19 24.02
CA ALA A 150 21.35 -29.57 24.45
C ALA A 150 21.52 -29.45 25.98
N GLN A 151 20.97 -28.41 26.61
CA GLN A 151 20.97 -28.25 28.07
C GLN A 151 20.23 -29.40 28.76
N ARG A 152 19.01 -29.73 28.30
CA ARG A 152 18.25 -30.87 28.86
C ARG A 152 18.97 -32.19 28.72
N GLN A 153 19.63 -32.43 27.59
CA GLN A 153 20.44 -33.64 27.38
C GLN A 153 21.65 -33.68 28.34
N ALA A 154 22.31 -32.54 28.56
CA ALA A 154 23.43 -32.44 29.50
C ALA A 154 22.99 -32.67 30.96
N GLU A 155 21.86 -32.10 31.37
CA GLU A 155 21.25 -32.32 32.70
C GLU A 155 20.91 -33.79 32.89
N GLN A 156 20.21 -34.41 31.94
CA GLN A 156 19.90 -35.85 31.99
C GLN A 156 21.17 -36.71 32.08
N ALA A 157 22.23 -36.35 31.35
CA ALA A 157 23.49 -37.07 31.43
C ALA A 157 24.17 -36.94 32.80
N LEU A 158 24.05 -35.79 33.47
CA LEU A 158 24.54 -35.61 34.84
C LEU A 158 23.69 -36.40 35.84
N ASP A 159 22.37 -36.33 35.74
CA ASP A 159 21.46 -37.07 36.61
C ASP A 159 21.70 -38.57 36.52
N ASN A 160 21.90 -39.09 35.31
CA ASN A 160 22.23 -40.50 35.10
C ASN A 160 23.57 -40.90 35.74
N LYS A 161 24.58 -40.02 35.71
CA LYS A 161 25.86 -40.25 36.39
C LYS A 161 25.67 -40.28 37.90
N TRP A 162 24.93 -39.33 38.46
CA TRP A 162 24.61 -39.30 39.89
C TRP A 162 23.83 -40.54 40.32
N ALA A 163 22.79 -40.93 39.57
CA ALA A 163 22.02 -42.13 39.84
C ALA A 163 22.91 -43.39 39.83
N SER A 164 23.80 -43.50 38.85
CA SER A 164 24.75 -44.62 38.76
C SER A 164 25.69 -44.64 39.97
N GLN A 165 26.23 -43.48 40.37
CA GLN A 165 27.08 -43.36 41.56
C GLN A 165 26.32 -43.72 42.84
N THR A 166 25.07 -43.28 43.00
CA THR A 166 24.23 -43.62 44.15
C THR A 166 24.04 -45.13 44.25
N VAL A 167 23.80 -45.83 43.13
CA VAL A 167 23.68 -47.30 43.12
C VAL A 167 24.99 -47.96 43.55
N CYS A 168 26.12 -47.55 42.98
CA CYS A 168 27.44 -48.10 43.38
C CYS A 168 27.73 -47.87 44.87
N LEU A 169 27.45 -46.67 45.39
CA LEU A 169 27.65 -46.35 46.80
C LEU A 169 26.71 -47.14 47.72
N ALA A 170 25.45 -47.33 47.31
CA ALA A 170 24.50 -48.15 48.06
C ALA A 170 24.94 -49.63 48.12
N GLN A 171 25.45 -50.17 47.01
CA GLN A 171 26.02 -51.51 46.97
C GLN A 171 27.23 -51.64 47.92
N ALA A 172 28.18 -50.71 47.84
CA ALA A 172 29.35 -50.70 48.73
C ALA A 172 28.96 -50.55 50.21
N ALA A 173 27.93 -49.77 50.52
CA ALA A 173 27.42 -49.63 51.89
C ALA A 173 26.80 -50.93 52.43
N LEU A 174 26.06 -51.67 51.59
CA LEU A 174 25.51 -52.98 51.95
C LEU A 174 26.62 -54.00 52.20
N GLU A 175 27.64 -54.04 51.35
CA GLU A 175 28.80 -54.92 51.54
C GLU A 175 29.53 -54.61 52.86
N LEU A 176 29.68 -53.34 53.22
CA LEU A 176 30.27 -52.94 54.50
C LEU A 176 29.39 -53.33 55.69
N GLU A 177 28.07 -53.13 55.62
CA GLU A 177 27.15 -53.60 56.67
C GLU A 177 27.21 -55.12 56.87
N GLU A 178 27.35 -55.90 55.79
CA GLU A 178 27.51 -57.35 55.89
C GLU A 178 28.81 -57.73 56.60
N GLN A 179 29.94 -57.10 56.22
CA GLN A 179 31.22 -57.31 56.90
C GLN A 179 31.17 -56.96 58.39
N GLU A 180 30.52 -55.84 58.75
CA GLU A 180 30.33 -55.47 60.15
C GLU A 180 29.52 -56.51 60.91
N ARG A 181 28.43 -57.04 60.32
CA ARG A 181 27.61 -58.09 60.92
C ARG A 181 28.42 -59.37 61.15
N GLU A 182 29.24 -59.77 60.18
CA GLU A 182 30.10 -60.95 60.28
C GLU A 182 31.12 -60.81 61.41
N LEU A 183 31.82 -59.67 61.48
CA LEU A 183 32.76 -59.34 62.54
C LEU A 183 32.09 -59.33 63.92
N CYS A 184 30.92 -58.68 64.04
CA CYS A 184 30.15 -58.68 65.28
C CYS A 184 29.74 -60.10 65.70
N ALA A 185 29.32 -60.94 64.77
CA ALA A 185 28.98 -62.34 65.06
C ALA A 185 30.20 -63.14 65.52
N GLU A 186 31.37 -62.92 64.93
CA GLU A 186 32.64 -63.52 65.38
C GLU A 186 32.99 -63.12 66.81
N PHE A 187 32.95 -61.82 67.12
CA PHE A 187 33.19 -61.32 68.47
C PHE A 187 32.20 -61.90 69.48
N GLN A 188 30.91 -61.97 69.14
CA GLN A 188 29.89 -62.55 70.01
C GLN A 188 30.14 -64.03 70.27
N ARG A 189 30.52 -64.81 69.25
CA ARG A 189 30.91 -66.23 69.41
C ARG A 189 32.13 -66.37 70.32
N GLY A 190 33.14 -65.54 70.13
CA GLY A 190 34.35 -65.50 70.96
C GLY A 190 34.03 -65.20 72.43
N LEU A 191 33.27 -64.14 72.68
CA LEU A 191 32.81 -63.75 74.02
C LEU A 191 31.94 -64.83 74.67
N GLY A 192 31.03 -65.45 73.91
CA GLY A 192 30.20 -66.55 74.39
C GLY A 192 31.04 -67.75 74.85
N SER A 193 32.06 -68.12 74.07
CA SER A 193 32.98 -69.21 74.41
C SER A 193 33.81 -68.90 75.67
N PHE A 194 34.32 -67.67 75.77
CA PHE A 194 35.05 -67.20 76.95
C PHE A 194 34.17 -67.18 78.21
N ASN A 195 32.96 -66.62 78.11
CA ASN A 195 32.01 -66.59 79.22
C ASN A 195 31.61 -67.99 79.69
N HIS A 196 31.47 -68.96 78.76
CA HIS A 196 31.22 -70.36 79.10
C HIS A 196 32.37 -70.98 79.89
N GLN A 197 33.62 -70.73 79.47
CA GLN A 197 34.79 -71.21 80.20
C GLN A 197 34.87 -70.55 81.59
N LEU A 198 34.69 -69.24 81.66
CA LEU A 198 34.69 -68.50 82.92
C LEU A 198 33.62 -69.00 83.89
N ALA A 199 32.42 -69.33 83.40
CA ALA A 199 31.36 -69.90 84.21
C ALA A 199 31.72 -71.28 84.77
N LYS A 200 32.36 -72.14 83.97
CA LYS A 200 32.89 -73.44 84.45
C LYS A 200 33.94 -73.25 85.52
N ASP A 201 34.88 -72.33 85.32
CA ASP A 201 35.97 -72.07 86.26
C ASP A 201 35.41 -71.54 87.59
N GLN A 202 34.46 -70.60 87.53
CA GLN A 202 33.75 -70.10 88.71
C GLN A 202 32.97 -71.21 89.43
N GLN A 203 32.28 -72.08 88.70
CA GLN A 203 31.54 -73.20 89.27
C GLN A 203 32.50 -74.20 89.96
N ALA A 204 33.63 -74.51 89.34
CA ALA A 204 34.65 -75.38 89.92
C ALA A 204 35.22 -74.77 91.22
N GLN A 205 35.48 -73.45 91.23
CA GLN A 205 35.93 -72.74 92.41
C GLN A 205 34.88 -72.75 93.54
N GLN A 206 33.61 -72.50 93.23
CA GLN A 206 32.52 -72.59 94.21
C GLN A 206 32.39 -74.01 94.79
N ASN A 207 32.48 -75.03 93.94
CA ASN A 207 32.45 -76.43 94.37
C ASN A 207 33.62 -76.74 95.31
N TYR A 208 34.83 -76.27 94.99
CA TYR A 208 35.99 -76.40 95.86
C TYR A 208 35.78 -75.69 97.22
N LEU A 209 35.31 -74.45 97.22
CA LEU A 209 35.04 -73.71 98.46
C LEU A 209 34.01 -74.43 99.34
N ASN A 210 32.90 -74.88 98.76
CA ASN A 210 31.84 -75.58 99.48
C ASN A 210 32.31 -76.93 100.04
N SER A 211 33.05 -77.70 99.25
CA SER A 211 33.47 -79.06 99.64
C SER A 211 34.69 -79.10 100.58
N VAL A 212 35.68 -78.24 100.37
CA VAL A 212 36.96 -78.30 101.08
C VAL A 212 37.05 -77.28 102.20
N ILE A 213 36.58 -76.03 101.97
CA ILE A 213 36.79 -74.93 102.91
C ILE A 213 35.61 -74.75 103.86
N TYR A 214 34.37 -74.75 103.35
CA TYR A 214 33.17 -74.51 104.16
C TYR A 214 32.63 -75.76 104.85
N THR A 215 33.22 -76.93 104.58
CA THR A 215 32.89 -78.16 105.30
C THR A 215 33.73 -78.21 106.58
N ASN A 216 33.15 -77.77 107.71
CA ASN A 216 33.79 -77.84 109.02
C ASN A 216 33.82 -79.29 109.53
N GLN A 217 34.88 -80.02 109.19
CA GLN A 217 35.18 -81.31 109.82
C GLN A 217 35.84 -81.05 111.18
N PRO A 218 35.31 -81.58 112.30
CA PRO A 218 35.93 -81.38 113.60
C PRO A 218 37.33 -82.01 113.63
N THR A 219 38.34 -81.22 113.99
CA THR A 219 39.72 -81.70 114.14
C THR A 219 39.78 -82.80 115.20
N ALA A 220 40.66 -83.80 115.05
CA ALA A 220 40.81 -84.89 116.04
C ALA A 220 40.96 -84.38 117.49
N GLN A 221 41.57 -83.21 117.67
CA GLN A 221 41.72 -82.51 118.95
C GLN A 221 40.40 -82.05 119.60
N TYR A 222 39.34 -81.79 118.81
CA TYR A 222 38.00 -81.46 119.31
C TYR A 222 37.37 -82.64 120.06
N TYR A 223 37.43 -83.85 119.50
CA TYR A 223 36.88 -85.05 120.13
C TYR A 223 37.61 -85.41 121.43
N LEU A 224 38.91 -85.09 121.53
CA LEU A 224 39.73 -85.28 122.73
C LEU A 224 39.36 -84.33 123.89
N GLN A 225 38.49 -83.31 123.69
CA GLN A 225 38.06 -82.40 124.75
C GLN A 225 36.98 -83.00 125.66
N PHE A 226 36.18 -83.95 125.14
CA PHE A 226 35.10 -84.59 125.88
C PHE A 226 35.64 -85.74 126.76
N ASN A 227 35.05 -85.95 127.94
CA ASN A 227 35.47 -86.96 128.95
C ASN A 227 36.87 -86.76 129.56
N THR A 228 37.37 -85.52 129.60
CA THR A 228 38.70 -85.18 130.15
C THR A 228 38.71 -84.88 131.66
N SER A 229 37.54 -84.74 132.31
CA SER A 229 37.40 -84.57 133.77
C SER A 229 36.39 -85.58 134.33
N SER A 230 36.62 -86.10 135.53
CA SER A 230 35.84 -87.22 136.11
C SER A 230 34.62 -86.81 136.94
N ARG A 231 34.07 -85.61 136.74
CA ARG A 231 32.90 -85.15 137.52
C ARG A 231 31.61 -85.84 137.09
#